data_AF-A0A535XXA7-F1
#
_entry.id   AF-A0A535XXA7-F1
#
_cell.length_a   1.000
_cell.length_b   1.000
_cell.length_c   1.000
_cell.angle_alpha   90.00
_cell.angle_beta   90.00
_cell.angle_gamma   90.00
#
_symmetry.space_group_name_H-M   'P 1'
#
loop_
_entity.id
_entity.type
_entity.pdbx_description
1 polymer ?
#
loop_
_entity_poly.entity_id
_entity_poly.type
_entity_poly.pdbx_seq_one_letter_code
_entity_poly.pdbx_strand_id
1 'polypeptide(L)'
;MQVSQVAYDRFVLELPPADATWRPLADPECLAETAAWLWDFGPKPLIAVIGVDKAAPSWLTAWQPRGVRFAPGGASSGVAVVIANRKDLERFLSEGAPHERTVLLWPRTTEVKTFEALNGAASAWLNTVDGHAMIQRGGEVYEVHSVMA
;
A
#
# COMPACT_ATOMS: atom_id res chain seq x y z
N MET A 1 13.74 0.15 12.03
CA MET A 1 12.41 -0.45 11.76
C MET A 1 12.26 -1.77 12.52
N GLN A 2 11.06 -2.15 12.97
CA GLN A 2 10.79 -3.47 13.56
C GLN A 2 9.77 -4.24 12.72
N VAL A 3 10.04 -5.53 12.46
CA VAL A 3 9.10 -6.43 11.79
C VAL A 3 8.81 -7.60 12.72
N SER A 4 7.54 -7.90 12.94
CA SER A 4 7.10 -9.02 13.78
C SER A 4 6.06 -9.87 13.06
N GLN A 5 6.14 -11.18 13.21
CA GLN A 5 5.11 -12.10 12.76
C GLN A 5 4.11 -12.31 13.90
N VAL A 6 2.85 -11.95 13.67
CA VAL A 6 1.77 -12.04 14.67
C VAL A 6 0.96 -13.32 14.49
N ALA A 7 0.85 -13.80 13.26
CA ALA A 7 0.28 -15.10 12.89
C ALA A 7 0.99 -15.64 11.65
N TYR A 8 0.72 -16.90 11.27
CA TYR A 8 1.37 -17.52 10.10
C TYR A 8 1.22 -16.66 8.83
N ASP A 9 0.04 -16.07 8.66
CA ASP A 9 -0.38 -15.24 7.54
C ASP A 9 -0.27 -13.73 7.81
N ARG A 10 0.16 -13.30 9.00
CA ARG A 10 0.11 -11.88 9.39
C ARG A 10 1.41 -11.36 9.97
N PHE A 11 1.90 -10.27 9.38
CA PHE A 11 3.09 -9.55 9.78
C PHE A 11 2.74 -8.10 10.12
N VAL A 12 3.46 -7.52 11.07
CA VAL A 12 3.36 -6.11 11.42
C VAL A 12 4.75 -5.49 11.29
N LEU A 13 4.86 -4.50 10.40
CA LEU A 13 6.03 -3.64 10.28
C LEU A 13 5.73 -2.32 10.97
N GLU A 14 6.50 -2.01 12.01
CA GLU A 14 6.39 -0.78 12.78
C GLU A 14 7.63 0.09 12.54
N LEU A 15 7.38 1.33 12.16
CA LEU A 15 8.40 2.36 12.07
C LEU A 15 8.67 2.95 13.47
N PRO A 16 9.88 3.48 13.72
CA PRO A 16 10.12 4.18 14.97
C PRO A 16 9.11 5.32 15.17
N PRO A 17 8.67 5.60 16.40
CA PRO A 17 7.66 6.63 16.65
C PRO A 17 8.18 7.98 16.19
N ALA A 18 7.36 8.73 15.48
CA ALA A 18 7.73 10.07 15.07
C ALA A 18 7.69 11.04 16.26
N ASP A 19 8.55 12.06 16.25
CA ASP A 19 8.58 13.10 17.28
C ASP A 19 8.38 14.50 16.67
N ALA A 20 8.62 15.57 17.44
CA ALA A 20 8.42 16.94 16.96
C ALA A 20 9.35 17.33 15.78
N THR A 21 10.50 16.65 15.67
CA THR A 21 11.60 17.02 14.76
C THR A 21 11.89 15.96 13.70
N TRP A 22 11.42 14.73 13.91
CA TRP A 22 11.74 13.59 13.07
C TRP A 22 10.49 12.80 12.67
N ARG A 23 10.47 12.38 11.40
CA ARG A 23 9.38 11.59 10.80
C ARG A 23 10.02 10.42 10.05
N PRO A 24 9.60 9.16 10.30
CA PRO A 24 10.20 7.98 9.68
C PRO A 24 10.25 8.03 8.15
N LEU A 25 9.15 8.43 7.49
CA LEU A 25 9.09 8.46 6.02
C LEU A 25 9.78 9.69 5.41
N ALA A 26 10.25 10.63 6.23
CA ALA A 26 11.13 11.72 5.80
C ALA A 26 12.61 11.38 5.98
N ASP A 27 12.92 10.31 6.72
CA ASP A 27 14.27 9.80 6.89
C ASP A 27 14.64 8.86 5.72
N PRO A 28 15.70 9.16 4.94
CA PRO A 28 16.02 8.38 3.75
C PRO A 28 16.35 6.91 4.03
N GLU A 29 16.96 6.61 5.17
CA GLU A 29 17.35 5.25 5.53
C GLU A 29 16.12 4.44 5.93
N CYS A 30 15.29 4.98 6.82
CA CYS A 30 14.05 4.36 7.25
C CYS A 30 13.07 4.16 6.08
N LEU A 31 12.96 5.15 5.18
CA LEU A 31 12.16 5.05 3.96
C LEU A 31 12.67 3.92 3.04
N ALA A 32 13.97 3.85 2.81
CA ALA A 32 14.58 2.83 1.96
C ALA A 32 14.42 1.42 2.54
N GLU A 33 14.59 1.25 3.86
CA GLU A 33 14.34 -0.02 4.56
C GLU A 33 12.88 -0.45 4.44
N THR A 34 11.95 0.47 4.69
CA THR A 34 10.50 0.21 4.61
C THR A 34 10.10 -0.21 3.20
N ALA A 35 10.56 0.53 2.19
CA ALA A 35 10.30 0.23 0.79
C ALA A 35 10.93 -1.10 0.38
N ALA A 36 12.15 -1.42 0.82
CA ALA A 36 12.80 -2.69 0.51
C ALA A 36 11.99 -3.87 1.07
N TRP A 37 11.58 -3.81 2.34
CA TRP A 37 10.81 -4.89 2.95
C TRP A 37 9.46 -5.11 2.26
N LEU A 38 8.70 -4.02 2.00
CA LEU A 38 7.42 -4.10 1.29
C LEU A 38 7.59 -4.59 -0.15
N TRP A 39 8.64 -4.15 -0.85
CA TRP A 39 8.91 -4.60 -2.20
C TRP A 39 9.25 -6.08 -2.27
N ASP A 40 10.03 -6.58 -1.30
CA ASP A 40 10.52 -7.96 -1.30
C ASP A 40 9.50 -8.98 -0.77
N PHE A 41 8.46 -8.53 -0.06
CA PHE A 41 7.43 -9.40 0.53
C PHE A 41 6.72 -10.32 -0.49
N GLY A 42 6.43 -9.84 -1.70
CA GLY A 42 5.59 -10.58 -2.64
C GLY A 42 5.89 -10.31 -4.11
N PRO A 43 4.99 -10.75 -5.03
CA PRO A 43 5.11 -10.52 -6.47
C PRO A 43 5.10 -9.03 -6.85
N LYS A 44 5.73 -8.75 -8.00
CA LYS A 44 5.88 -7.41 -8.58
C LYS A 44 5.16 -7.36 -9.93
N PRO A 45 4.65 -6.20 -10.37
CA PRO A 45 4.66 -4.91 -9.67
C PRO A 45 3.62 -4.83 -8.55
N LEU A 46 3.73 -3.85 -7.66
CA LEU A 46 2.71 -3.61 -6.62
C LEU A 46 1.57 -2.76 -7.17
N ILE A 47 0.40 -2.90 -6.56
CA ILE A 47 -0.70 -1.97 -6.78
C ILE A 47 -1.01 -1.29 -5.45
N ALA A 48 -0.99 0.05 -5.43
CA ALA A 48 -1.46 0.81 -4.27
C ALA A 48 -2.87 1.30 -4.54
N VAL A 49 -3.79 1.06 -3.61
CA VAL A 49 -5.15 1.60 -3.64
C VAL A 49 -5.32 2.59 -2.50
N ILE A 50 -5.74 3.80 -2.84
CA ILE A 50 -5.93 4.92 -1.93
C ILE A 50 -7.41 5.22 -1.86
N GLY A 51 -7.97 5.25 -0.65
CA GLY A 51 -9.34 5.65 -0.41
C GLY A 51 -9.48 7.16 -0.46
N VAL A 52 -10.39 7.67 -1.29
CA VAL A 52 -10.64 9.10 -1.46
C VAL A 52 -12.12 9.43 -1.33
N ASP A 53 -12.43 10.51 -0.58
CA ASP A 53 -13.79 11.05 -0.45
C ASP A 53 -14.10 12.16 -1.47
N LYS A 54 -13.05 12.65 -2.14
CA LYS A 54 -13.11 13.72 -3.14
C LYS A 54 -12.23 13.34 -4.33
N ALA A 55 -11.73 14.34 -5.05
CA ALA A 55 -10.76 14.13 -6.12
C ALA A 55 -9.50 13.39 -5.62
N ALA A 56 -8.89 12.61 -6.52
CA ALA A 56 -7.60 12.00 -6.27
C ALA A 56 -6.56 13.08 -5.89
N PRO A 57 -5.73 12.84 -4.85
CA PRO A 57 -4.64 13.74 -4.50
C PRO A 57 -3.74 14.06 -5.70
N SER A 58 -3.34 15.32 -5.87
CA SER A 58 -2.57 15.77 -7.03
C SER A 58 -1.20 15.11 -7.13
N TRP A 59 -0.59 14.71 -6.00
CA TRP A 59 0.68 13.99 -5.98
C TRP A 59 0.60 12.66 -6.75
N LEU A 60 -0.57 11.99 -6.77
CA LEU A 60 -0.75 10.73 -7.52
C LEU A 60 -0.61 10.87 -9.04
N THR A 61 -0.67 12.10 -9.59
CA THR A 61 -0.66 12.34 -11.04
C THR A 61 0.52 11.69 -11.75
N ALA A 62 1.69 11.61 -11.10
CA ALA A 62 2.89 11.00 -11.66
C ALA A 62 2.72 9.49 -11.98
N TRP A 63 1.75 8.83 -11.35
CA TRP A 63 1.47 7.40 -11.48
C TRP A 63 0.26 7.06 -12.37
N GLN A 64 -0.33 8.05 -13.05
CA GLN A 64 -1.50 7.87 -13.92
C GLN A 64 -2.65 7.10 -13.20
N PRO A 65 -3.20 7.68 -12.12
CA PRO A 65 -4.14 7.01 -11.24
C PRO A 65 -5.42 6.59 -11.96
N ARG A 66 -5.94 5.41 -11.61
CA ARG A 66 -7.19 4.87 -12.16
C ARG A 66 -8.25 4.78 -11.07
N GLY A 67 -9.45 5.27 -11.34
CA GLY A 67 -10.58 5.11 -10.43
C GLY A 67 -10.98 3.63 -10.31
N VAL A 68 -11.27 3.20 -9.08
CA VAL A 68 -11.76 1.84 -8.76
C VAL A 68 -12.90 1.90 -7.76
N ARG A 69 -13.74 0.84 -7.74
CA ARG A 69 -14.86 0.76 -6.78
C ARG A 69 -14.43 0.35 -5.38
N PHE A 70 -13.39 -0.45 -5.24
CA PHE A 70 -12.84 -0.79 -3.93
C PHE A 70 -12.24 0.46 -3.27
N ALA A 71 -12.78 0.84 -2.12
CA ALA A 71 -12.39 2.02 -1.38
C ALA A 71 -11.93 1.62 0.04
N PRO A 72 -10.61 1.66 0.33
CA PRO A 72 -10.11 1.31 1.66
C PRO A 72 -10.44 2.38 2.72
N GLY A 73 -10.43 1.96 3.98
CA GLY A 73 -10.57 2.86 5.14
C GLY A 73 -11.92 3.58 5.24
N GLY A 74 -12.99 3.02 4.66
CA GLY A 74 -14.33 3.61 4.67
C GLY A 74 -14.52 4.81 3.75
N ALA A 75 -13.58 5.04 2.82
CA ALA A 75 -13.71 6.09 1.83
C ALA A 75 -14.87 5.84 0.85
N SER A 76 -15.34 6.92 0.22
CA SER A 76 -16.45 6.85 -0.75
C SER A 76 -16.05 6.23 -2.09
N SER A 77 -14.78 6.34 -2.47
CA SER A 77 -14.23 5.81 -3.73
C SER A 77 -12.76 5.43 -3.59
N GLY A 78 -12.24 4.63 -4.52
CA GLY A 78 -10.83 4.25 -4.55
C GLY A 78 -10.10 4.77 -5.79
N VAL A 79 -8.81 5.00 -5.62
CA VAL A 79 -7.89 5.31 -6.70
C VAL A 79 -6.73 4.34 -6.63
N ALA A 80 -6.45 3.65 -7.72
CA ALA A 80 -5.40 2.65 -7.79
C ALA A 80 -4.28 3.08 -8.73
N VAL A 81 -3.04 2.83 -8.32
CA VAL A 81 -1.81 3.10 -9.07
C VAL A 81 -0.93 1.86 -9.10
N VAL A 82 -0.14 1.72 -10.17
CA VAL A 82 0.88 0.68 -10.29
C VAL A 82 2.21 1.26 -9.83
N ILE A 83 2.87 0.53 -8.94
CA ILE A 83 4.22 0.85 -8.46
C ILE A 83 5.19 -0.11 -9.13
N ALA A 84 5.93 0.39 -10.11
CA ALA A 84 6.64 -0.45 -11.07
C ALA A 84 8.01 -0.96 -10.58
N ASN A 85 8.62 -0.26 -9.62
CA ASN A 85 9.93 -0.62 -9.07
C ASN A 85 10.10 -0.09 -7.63
N ARG A 86 11.18 -0.52 -6.95
CA ARG A 86 11.45 -0.12 -5.57
C ARG A 86 11.62 1.39 -5.38
N LYS A 87 12.32 2.08 -6.29
CA LYS A 87 12.50 3.55 -6.19
C LYS A 87 11.16 4.28 -6.32
N ASP A 88 10.27 3.73 -7.13
CA ASP A 88 8.92 4.24 -7.29
C ASP A 88 8.09 4.06 -6.01
N LEU A 89 8.28 2.93 -5.31
CA LEU A 89 7.70 2.71 -3.98
C LEU A 89 8.26 3.68 -2.93
N GLU A 90 9.59 3.89 -2.89
CA GLU A 90 10.22 4.88 -2.00
C GLU A 90 9.61 6.27 -2.23
N ARG A 91 9.46 6.68 -3.50
CA ARG A 91 8.84 7.96 -3.88
C ARG A 91 7.37 8.03 -3.46
N PHE A 92 6.60 6.98 -3.74
CA PHE A 92 5.19 6.88 -3.33
C PHE A 92 5.05 7.05 -1.82
N LEU A 93 5.86 6.31 -1.05
CA LEU A 93 5.85 6.35 0.42
C LEU A 93 6.23 7.73 0.96
N SER A 94 7.17 8.43 0.33
CA SER A 94 7.55 9.78 0.71
C SER A 94 6.46 10.83 0.40
N GLU A 95 5.90 10.81 -0.81
CA GLU A 95 4.94 11.84 -1.25
C GLU A 95 3.55 11.71 -0.62
N GLY A 96 3.12 10.49 -0.28
CA GLY A 96 1.77 10.25 0.22
C GLY A 96 1.62 10.29 1.74
N ALA A 97 2.69 10.47 2.53
CA ALA A 97 2.62 10.46 4.00
C ALA A 97 1.63 11.53 4.52
N PRO A 98 0.64 11.17 5.35
CA PRO A 98 0.56 9.97 6.21
C PRO A 98 -0.13 8.72 5.62
N HIS A 99 -0.39 8.62 4.32
CA HIS A 99 -0.97 7.43 3.65
C HIS A 99 -2.29 6.93 4.26
N GLU A 100 -3.08 7.84 4.80
CA GLU A 100 -4.38 7.51 5.37
C GLU A 100 -5.23 6.79 4.32
N ARG A 101 -5.79 5.64 4.71
CA ARG A 101 -6.63 4.79 3.85
C ARG A 101 -5.89 4.27 2.62
N THR A 102 -4.65 3.83 2.77
CA THR A 102 -3.90 3.16 1.69
C THR A 102 -3.80 1.67 1.95
N VAL A 103 -4.02 0.88 0.90
CA VAL A 103 -3.77 -0.56 0.86
C VAL A 103 -2.80 -0.87 -0.27
N LEU A 104 -1.69 -1.52 0.05
CA LEU A 104 -0.77 -2.09 -0.94
C LEU A 104 -1.20 -3.52 -1.25
N LEU A 105 -1.16 -3.89 -2.51
CA LEU A 105 -1.56 -5.19 -3.02
C LEU A 105 -0.37 -5.82 -3.74
N TRP A 106 -0.10 -7.09 -3.43
CA TRP A 106 0.85 -7.92 -4.18
C TRP A 106 0.05 -8.81 -5.15
N PRO A 107 -0.06 -8.44 -6.44
CA PRO A 107 -0.91 -9.14 -7.39
C PRO A 107 -0.38 -10.55 -7.70
N ARG A 108 -1.25 -11.55 -7.64
CA ARG A 108 -0.92 -12.94 -8.06
C ARG A 108 -1.13 -13.18 -9.56
N THR A 109 -1.79 -12.24 -10.22
CA THR A 109 -2.20 -12.28 -11.62
C THR A 109 -1.82 -10.97 -12.30
N THR A 110 -2.21 -10.78 -13.55
CA THR A 110 -1.93 -9.55 -14.29
C THR A 110 -2.59 -8.35 -13.63
N GLU A 111 -1.98 -7.17 -13.75
CA GLU A 111 -2.54 -5.91 -13.28
C GLU A 111 -3.98 -5.73 -13.77
N VAL A 112 -4.22 -5.98 -15.07
CA VAL A 112 -5.54 -5.87 -15.69
C VAL A 112 -6.59 -6.68 -14.93
N LYS A 113 -6.28 -7.92 -14.54
CA LYS A 113 -7.20 -8.78 -13.80
C LYS A 113 -7.42 -8.29 -12.37
N THR A 114 -6.40 -7.77 -11.72
CA THR A 114 -6.56 -7.14 -10.40
C THR A 114 -7.41 -5.87 -10.48
N PHE A 115 -7.22 -5.00 -11.48
CA PHE A 115 -8.04 -3.81 -11.70
C PHE A 115 -9.50 -4.15 -12.04
N GLU A 116 -9.75 -5.21 -12.83
CA GLU A 116 -11.10 -5.73 -13.07
C GLU A 116 -11.76 -6.15 -11.74
N ALA A 117 -11.04 -6.90 -10.90
CA ALA A 117 -11.55 -7.38 -9.62
C ALA A 117 -11.78 -6.25 -8.59
N LEU A 118 -10.94 -5.21 -8.59
CA LEU A 118 -11.12 -3.99 -7.80
C LEU A 118 -12.39 -3.20 -8.19
N ASN A 119 -12.92 -3.43 -9.39
CA ASN A 119 -14.20 -2.88 -9.86
C ASN A 119 -15.38 -3.86 -9.77
N GLY A 120 -15.12 -5.07 -9.28
CA GLY A 120 -16.11 -6.12 -9.09
C GLY A 120 -16.85 -6.03 -7.75
N ALA A 121 -17.19 -7.19 -7.19
CA ALA A 121 -17.74 -7.29 -5.84
C ALA A 121 -16.71 -6.86 -4.78
N ALA A 122 -17.18 -6.41 -3.62
CA ALA A 122 -16.36 -5.77 -2.58
C ALA A 122 -15.08 -6.53 -2.17
N SER A 123 -15.11 -7.87 -2.24
CA SER A 123 -14.00 -8.75 -1.84
C SER A 123 -13.43 -9.57 -3.01
N ALA A 124 -13.84 -9.30 -4.26
CA ALA A 124 -13.38 -10.06 -5.42
C ALA A 124 -11.87 -9.96 -5.65
N TRP A 125 -11.28 -8.81 -5.31
CA TRP A 125 -9.85 -8.53 -5.44
C TRP A 125 -8.97 -9.45 -4.58
N LEU A 126 -9.48 -9.99 -3.46
CA LEU A 126 -8.72 -10.91 -2.60
C LEU A 126 -8.28 -12.17 -3.37
N ASN A 127 -9.06 -12.61 -4.35
CA ASN A 127 -8.71 -13.75 -5.19
C ASN A 127 -7.60 -13.45 -6.23
N THR A 128 -7.18 -12.19 -6.34
CA THR A 128 -6.22 -11.72 -7.34
C THR A 128 -4.88 -11.29 -6.75
N VAL A 129 -4.67 -11.48 -5.44
CA VAL A 129 -3.47 -11.07 -4.72
C VAL A 129 -2.92 -12.23 -3.89
N ASP A 130 -1.61 -12.28 -3.71
CA ASP A 130 -0.95 -13.20 -2.77
C ASP A 130 -0.76 -12.56 -1.38
N GLY A 131 -0.99 -11.25 -1.28
CA GLY A 131 -1.00 -10.52 -0.03
C GLY A 131 -1.53 -9.09 -0.18
N HIS A 132 -1.78 -8.45 0.95
CA HIS A 132 -2.07 -7.02 1.02
C HIS A 132 -1.56 -6.40 2.33
N ALA A 133 -1.19 -5.11 2.29
CA ALA A 133 -0.78 -4.36 3.46
C ALA A 133 -1.69 -3.18 3.68
N MET A 134 -2.20 -3.05 4.91
CA MET A 134 -2.96 -1.89 5.35
C MET A 134 -2.03 -0.92 6.06
N ILE A 135 -2.02 0.33 5.61
CA ILE A 135 -1.24 1.38 6.26
C ILE A 135 -2.07 1.99 7.40
N GLN A 136 -1.53 1.94 8.61
CA GLN A 136 -2.16 2.37 9.84
C GLN A 136 -1.34 3.48 10.49
N ARG A 137 -1.94 4.15 11.49
CA ARG A 137 -1.30 5.19 12.31
C ARG A 137 -0.56 6.25 11.48
N GLY A 138 -1.16 6.65 10.36
CA GLY A 138 -0.59 7.67 9.49
C GLY A 138 0.76 7.29 8.85
N GLY A 139 0.98 6.02 8.55
CA GLY A 139 2.20 5.54 7.90
C GLY A 139 3.24 5.00 8.85
N GLU A 140 2.95 4.92 10.15
CA GLU A 140 3.88 4.36 11.15
C GLU A 140 3.78 2.84 11.27
N VAL A 141 2.65 2.24 10.88
CA VAL A 141 2.42 0.79 11.02
C VAL A 141 1.85 0.22 9.74
N TYR A 142 2.38 -0.91 9.29
CA TYR A 142 1.94 -1.65 8.13
C TYR A 142 1.51 -3.05 8.58
N GLU A 143 0.21 -3.30 8.57
CA GLU A 143 -0.34 -4.64 8.85
C GLU A 143 -0.43 -5.40 7.52
N VAL A 144 0.42 -6.41 7.38
CA VAL A 144 0.62 -7.16 6.14
C VAL A 144 0.03 -8.55 6.29
N HIS A 145 -0.90 -8.88 5.40
CA HIS A 145 -1.57 -10.16 5.33
C HIS A 145 -1.10 -10.91 4.10
N SER A 146 -0.66 -12.15 4.28
CA SER A 146 -0.52 -13.13 3.22
C SER A 146 -1.87 -13.77 2.96
N VAL A 147 -2.28 -13.82 1.70
CA VAL A 147 -3.52 -14.47 1.25
C VAL A 147 -3.22 -15.87 0.71
N MET A 148 -1.99 -16.38 0.89
CA MET A 148 -1.60 -17.73 0.50
C MET A 148 -2.51 -18.76 1.16
N ALA A 149 -3.37 -19.39 0.34
CA ALA A 149 -4.11 -20.59 0.65
C ALA A 149 -3.27 -21.84 0.36
#